data_AF-A0A832IPQ6-F1
#
_entry.id   AF-A0A832IPQ6-F1
#
_cell.length_a   1.000
_cell.length_b   1.000
_cell.length_c   1.000
_cell.angle_alpha   90.00
_cell.angle_beta   90.00
_cell.angle_gamma   90.00
#
_symmetry.space_group_name_H-M   'P 1'
#
loop_
_entity.id
_entity.type
_entity.pdbx_description
1 polymer ?
#
loop_
_entity_poly.entity_id
_entity_poly.type
_entity_poly.pdbx_seq_one_letter_code
_entity_poly.pdbx_strand_id
1 'polypeptide(L)'
;MDYDYKFFIEDDTNPFILFMSDKKIAYLNTAAEYLLGRVKKEKLYELALMHAPKVYGTKITHVDLKYDDLGYYAIMVGYKDDEYIGIRLYQKVKKRVMSAKELGKYTQTDINMLMETWISMIKLNHTFDIHLVTDMDIPEFKISQNDFFTIMRKSFES
;
A
#
# COMPACT_ATOMS: atom_id res chain seq x y z
N MET A 1 18.34 29.61 -4.48
CA MET A 1 18.75 28.33 -3.88
C MET A 1 18.07 27.27 -4.71
N ASP A 2 18.84 26.59 -5.57
CA ASP A 2 18.31 25.51 -6.41
C ASP A 2 18.39 24.24 -5.56
N TYR A 3 17.26 23.83 -5.00
CA TYR A 3 17.17 22.61 -4.20
C TYR A 3 16.95 21.43 -5.14
N ASP A 4 17.81 20.41 -5.06
CA ASP A 4 17.65 19.20 -5.85
C ASP A 4 16.51 18.34 -5.28
N TYR A 5 15.36 18.37 -5.94
CA TYR A 5 14.19 17.56 -5.58
C TYR A 5 14.20 16.17 -6.26
N LYS A 6 15.22 15.85 -7.05
CA LYS A 6 15.26 14.61 -7.83
C LYS A 6 15.27 13.36 -6.96
N PHE A 7 15.84 13.43 -5.76
CA PHE A 7 15.83 12.30 -4.83
C PHE A 7 14.41 11.85 -4.44
N PHE A 8 13.44 12.78 -4.33
CA PHE A 8 12.04 12.40 -4.07
C PHE A 8 11.41 11.64 -5.24
N ILE A 9 11.84 11.95 -6.47
CA ILE A 9 11.36 11.25 -7.67
C ILE A 9 12.03 9.88 -7.76
N GLU A 10 13.31 9.79 -7.41
CA GLU A 10 14.07 8.54 -7.41
C GLU A 10 13.52 7.51 -6.42
N ASP A 11 13.20 7.95 -5.19
CA ASP A 11 12.65 7.12 -4.12
C ASP A 11 11.12 6.89 -4.23
N ASP A 12 10.46 7.46 -5.24
CA ASP A 12 9.03 7.30 -5.45
C ASP A 12 8.69 5.87 -5.87
N THR A 13 7.69 5.27 -5.21
CA THR A 13 7.20 3.93 -5.56
C THR A 13 6.39 3.91 -6.85
N ASN A 14 5.94 5.06 -7.34
CA ASN A 14 5.24 5.20 -8.60
C ASN A 14 6.26 5.37 -9.74
N PRO A 15 6.21 4.54 -10.79
CA PRO A 15 7.05 4.72 -11.97
C PRO A 15 6.91 6.12 -12.57
N PHE A 16 8.04 6.78 -12.79
CA PHE A 16 8.15 8.02 -13.53
C PHE A 16 9.16 7.87 -14.66
N ILE A 17 8.77 8.29 -15.87
CA ILE A 17 9.64 8.30 -17.04
C ILE A 17 9.52 9.65 -17.73
N LEU A 18 10.66 10.25 -18.04
CA LEU A 18 10.79 11.42 -18.89
C LEU A 18 11.35 10.97 -20.24
N PHE A 19 10.55 11.15 -21.30
CA PHE A 19 10.96 10.88 -22.66
C PHE A 19 11.36 12.15 -23.38
N MET A 20 12.28 12.01 -24.32
CA MET A 20 12.57 12.99 -25.36
C MET A 20 11.59 12.82 -26.54
N SER A 21 11.42 13.86 -27.35
CA SER A 21 10.60 13.84 -28.56
C SER A 21 10.99 12.76 -29.59
N ASP A 22 12.25 12.30 -29.55
CA ASP A 22 12.78 11.20 -30.37
C ASP A 22 12.55 9.79 -29.77
N LYS A 23 11.70 9.68 -28.73
CA LYS A 23 11.36 8.44 -28.00
C LYS A 23 12.49 7.88 -27.13
N LYS A 24 13.63 8.55 -27.01
CA LYS A 24 14.65 8.17 -26.02
C LYS A 24 14.17 8.51 -24.61
N ILE A 25 14.67 7.77 -23.64
CA ILE A 25 14.42 8.08 -22.23
C ILE A 25 15.51 9.05 -21.78
N ALA A 26 15.10 10.24 -21.35
CA ALA A 26 15.99 11.24 -20.75
C ALA A 26 16.23 10.93 -19.27
N TYR A 27 15.21 10.44 -18.57
CA TYR A 27 15.27 10.07 -17.18
C TYR A 27 14.18 9.05 -16.83
N LEU A 28 14.47 8.19 -15.86
CA LEU A 28 13.53 7.28 -15.23
C LEU A 28 13.92 7.12 -13.77
N ASN A 29 12.97 6.80 -12.90
CA ASN A 29 13.27 6.43 -11.52
C ASN A 29 13.39 4.91 -11.35
N THR A 30 13.86 4.47 -10.19
CA THR A 30 14.00 3.05 -9.82
C THR A 30 12.69 2.26 -10.04
N ALA A 31 11.52 2.81 -9.69
CA ALA A 31 10.23 2.14 -9.93
C ALA A 31 9.94 1.92 -11.44
N ALA A 32 10.35 2.85 -12.30
CA ALA A 32 10.20 2.73 -13.74
C ALA A 32 11.18 1.72 -14.37
N GLU A 33 12.38 1.53 -13.82
CA GLU A 33 13.28 0.45 -14.25
C GLU A 33 12.60 -0.92 -14.12
N TYR A 34 11.98 -1.19 -12.97
CA TYR A 34 11.24 -2.43 -12.73
C TYR A 34 10.05 -2.61 -13.69
N LEU A 35 9.37 -1.50 -14.01
CA LEU A 35 8.26 -1.52 -14.97
C LEU A 35 8.75 -1.85 -16.38
N LEU A 36 9.87 -1.27 -16.82
CA LEU A 36 10.44 -1.52 -18.16
C LEU A 36 10.92 -2.95 -18.37
N GLY A 37 11.15 -3.72 -17.29
CA GLY A 37 11.34 -5.16 -17.37
C GLY A 37 10.08 -5.95 -17.83
N ARG A 38 8.89 -5.34 -17.78
CA ARG A 38 7.59 -5.97 -18.12
C ARG A 38 6.90 -5.34 -19.32
N VAL A 39 7.19 -4.07 -19.62
CA VAL A 39 6.58 -3.34 -20.72
C VAL A 39 7.63 -2.63 -21.57
N LYS A 40 7.47 -2.70 -22.88
CA LYS A 40 8.34 -1.99 -23.82
C LYS A 40 8.17 -0.48 -23.68
N LYS A 41 9.28 0.27 -23.71
CA LYS A 41 9.28 1.73 -23.58
C LYS A 41 8.41 2.42 -24.64
N GLU A 42 8.34 1.87 -25.86
CA GLU A 42 7.56 2.43 -26.97
C GLU A 42 6.07 2.49 -26.61
N LYS A 43 5.57 1.46 -25.92
CA LYS A 43 4.18 1.41 -25.46
C LYS A 43 3.90 2.44 -24.38
N LEU A 44 4.86 2.72 -23.50
CA LEU A 44 4.74 3.77 -22.49
C LEU A 44 4.83 5.18 -23.10
N TYR A 45 5.65 5.37 -24.12
CA TYR A 45 5.72 6.62 -24.87
C TYR A 45 4.39 6.91 -25.60
N GLU A 46 3.84 5.90 -26.29
CA GLU A 46 2.53 6.02 -26.94
C GLU A 46 1.41 6.32 -25.93
N LEU A 47 1.44 5.69 -24.76
CA LEU A 47 0.52 5.97 -23.66
C LEU A 47 0.64 7.42 -23.17
N ALA A 48 1.87 7.94 -23.07
CA ALA A 48 2.11 9.33 -22.71
C ALA A 48 1.48 10.27 -23.75
N LEU A 49 1.74 10.06 -25.05
CA LEU A 49 1.16 10.88 -26.12
C LEU A 49 -0.38 10.83 -26.12
N MET A 50 -0.98 9.66 -25.91
CA MET A 50 -2.43 9.48 -25.90
C MET A 50 -3.11 10.26 -24.76
N HIS A 51 -2.43 10.41 -23.62
CA HIS A 51 -2.97 11.06 -22.43
C HIS A 51 -2.40 12.45 -22.16
N ALA A 52 -1.56 12.97 -23.06
CA ALA A 52 -1.00 14.30 -22.96
C ALA A 52 -2.11 15.37 -22.89
N PRO A 53 -1.94 16.43 -22.08
CA PRO A 53 -2.81 17.60 -22.18
C PRO A 53 -2.71 18.23 -23.59
N LYS A 54 -3.71 19.03 -23.99
CA LYS A 54 -3.68 19.75 -25.29
C LYS A 54 -2.80 21.00 -25.26
N VAL A 55 -2.44 21.46 -24.07
CA VAL A 55 -1.64 22.65 -23.80
C VAL A 55 -0.57 22.29 -22.80
N TYR A 56 0.53 23.06 -22.76
CA TYR A 56 1.61 22.87 -21.81
C TYR A 56 1.08 22.81 -20.37
N GLY A 57 1.62 21.88 -19.59
CA GLY A 57 1.17 21.57 -18.25
C GLY A 57 1.04 20.08 -18.00
N THR A 58 0.13 19.70 -17.11
CA THR A 58 -0.04 18.33 -16.63
C THR A 58 -1.50 17.91 -16.66
N LYS A 59 -1.78 16.64 -16.94
CA LYS A 59 -3.12 16.05 -16.90
C LYS A 59 -3.07 14.69 -16.18
N ILE A 60 -3.97 14.49 -15.23
CA ILE A 60 -4.21 13.19 -14.62
C ILE A 60 -5.39 12.52 -15.33
N THR A 61 -5.25 11.26 -15.69
CA THR A 61 -6.33 10.43 -16.23
C THR A 61 -6.46 9.17 -15.39
N HIS A 62 -7.66 8.89 -14.90
CA HIS A 62 -7.97 7.61 -14.24
C HIS A 62 -8.07 6.50 -15.28
N VAL A 63 -7.38 5.40 -15.04
CA VAL A 63 -7.29 4.24 -15.95
C VAL A 63 -7.29 2.95 -15.14
N ASP A 64 -7.69 1.84 -15.76
CA ASP A 64 -7.40 0.52 -15.23
C ASP A 64 -6.31 -0.13 -16.09
N LEU A 65 -5.06 -0.01 -15.65
CA LEU A 65 -3.91 -0.42 -16.43
C LEU A 65 -3.13 -1.50 -15.67
N LYS A 66 -2.80 -2.59 -16.35
CA LYS A 66 -2.14 -3.75 -15.76
C LYS A 66 -1.02 -4.25 -16.65
N TYR A 67 0.16 -4.39 -16.08
CA TYR A 67 1.32 -5.05 -16.69
C TYR A 67 1.77 -6.17 -15.77
N ASP A 68 1.43 -7.41 -16.14
CA ASP A 68 1.66 -8.59 -15.30
C ASP A 68 1.08 -8.42 -13.89
N ASP A 69 1.91 -8.44 -12.85
CA ASP A 69 1.51 -8.29 -11.45
C ASP A 69 1.45 -6.82 -10.98
N LEU A 70 1.78 -5.87 -11.86
CA LEU A 70 1.74 -4.43 -11.58
C LEU A 70 0.43 -3.83 -12.08
N GLY A 71 -0.36 -3.27 -11.17
CA GLY A 71 -1.61 -2.57 -11.48
C GLY A 71 -1.51 -1.08 -11.19
N TYR A 72 -2.16 -0.26 -12.01
CA TYR A 72 -2.19 1.20 -11.90
C TYR A 72 -3.63 1.72 -12.04
N TYR A 73 -3.99 2.73 -11.24
CA TYR A 73 -5.36 3.30 -11.21
C TYR A 73 -5.46 4.68 -11.86
N ALA A 74 -4.32 5.31 -12.13
CA ALA A 74 -4.25 6.59 -12.81
C ALA A 74 -2.88 6.75 -13.46
N ILE A 75 -2.82 7.65 -14.44
CA ILE A 75 -1.58 8.13 -15.03
C ILE A 75 -1.60 9.66 -15.04
N MET A 76 -0.44 10.27 -14.83
CA MET A 76 -0.23 11.70 -15.01
C MET A 76 0.74 11.89 -16.15
N VAL A 77 0.36 12.70 -17.14
CA VAL A 77 1.23 13.09 -18.24
C VAL A 77 1.43 14.59 -18.20
N GLY A 78 2.65 15.05 -18.45
CA GLY A 78 2.92 16.47 -18.58
C GLY A 78 4.15 16.80 -19.39
N TYR A 79 4.17 18.02 -19.91
CA TYR A 79 5.24 18.57 -20.73
C TYR A 79 5.24 20.10 -20.61
N LYS A 80 6.41 20.72 -20.73
CA LYS A 80 6.59 22.18 -20.65
C LYS A 80 7.03 22.80 -21.97
N ASP A 81 7.47 21.96 -22.89
CA ASP A 81 8.03 22.27 -24.19
C ASP A 81 7.77 21.08 -25.13
N ASP A 82 8.26 21.17 -26.37
CA ASP A 82 8.12 20.13 -27.38
C ASP A 82 9.30 19.14 -27.37
N GLU A 83 10.25 19.29 -26.45
CA GLU A 83 11.44 18.44 -26.34
C GLU A 83 11.20 17.26 -25.42
N TYR A 84 10.44 17.45 -24.33
CA TYR A 84 10.26 16.45 -23.29
C TYR A 84 8.80 16.19 -22.93
N ILE A 85 8.47 14.91 -22.71
CA ILE A 85 7.18 14.47 -22.15
C ILE A 85 7.39 13.50 -21.00
N GLY A 86 6.81 13.81 -19.86
CA GLY A 86 6.83 12.98 -18.65
C GLY A 86 5.55 12.18 -18.48
N ILE A 87 5.68 10.92 -18.04
CA ILE A 87 4.57 10.08 -17.59
C ILE A 87 4.86 9.51 -16.20
N ARG A 88 3.87 9.60 -15.31
CA ARG A 88 3.86 8.96 -13.99
C ARG A 88 2.70 7.98 -13.91
N LEU A 89 2.94 6.77 -13.40
CA LEU A 89 1.91 5.74 -13.26
C LEU A 89 1.60 5.51 -11.78
N TYR A 90 0.36 5.79 -11.36
CA TYR A 90 -0.06 5.66 -9.96
C TYR A 90 -0.45 4.22 -9.63
N GLN A 91 0.32 3.59 -8.75
CA GLN A 91 0.19 2.18 -8.44
C GLN A 91 -1.09 1.88 -7.66
N LYS A 92 -1.80 0.82 -8.03
CA LYS A 92 -2.90 0.26 -7.24
C LYS A 92 -2.32 -0.32 -5.95
N VAL A 93 -2.94 0.01 -4.82
CA VAL A 93 -2.63 -0.64 -3.54
C VAL A 93 -2.91 -2.13 -3.70
N LYS A 94 -1.87 -2.96 -3.63
CA LYS A 94 -2.03 -4.41 -3.55
C LYS A 94 -2.72 -4.70 -2.21
N LYS A 95 -3.97 -5.17 -2.24
CA LYS A 95 -4.60 -5.73 -1.03
C LYS A 95 -3.71 -6.87 -0.56
N ARG A 96 -3.17 -6.79 0.65
CA ARG A 96 -2.40 -7.90 1.24
C ARG A 96 -3.33 -9.11 1.32
N VAL A 97 -3.10 -10.11 0.47
CA VAL A 97 -3.77 -11.40 0.57
C VAL A 97 -3.03 -12.15 1.67
N MET A 98 -3.68 -12.32 2.82
CA MET A 98 -3.13 -13.16 3.89
C MET A 98 -3.08 -14.61 3.40
N SER A 99 -1.96 -15.28 3.62
CA SER A 99 -1.81 -16.71 3.32
C SER A 99 -2.75 -17.56 4.18
N ALA A 100 -3.06 -18.78 3.74
CA ALA A 100 -3.87 -19.72 4.52
C ALA A 100 -3.28 -19.99 5.92
N LYS A 101 -1.95 -20.03 6.03
CA LYS A 101 -1.24 -20.15 7.32
C LYS A 101 -1.46 -18.94 8.22
N GLU A 102 -1.39 -17.73 7.67
CA GLU A 102 -1.66 -16.49 8.41
C GLU A 102 -3.13 -16.37 8.81
N LEU A 103 -4.06 -16.86 7.99
CA LEU A 103 -5.49 -16.91 8.33
C LEU A 103 -5.78 -17.96 9.41
N GLY A 104 -5.05 -19.07 9.41
CA GLY A 104 -5.21 -20.15 10.38
C GLY A 104 -4.89 -19.76 11.82
N LYS A 105 -4.22 -18.62 12.06
CA LYS A 105 -3.96 -18.09 13.41
C LYS A 105 -5.19 -17.42 14.04
N TYR A 106 -6.20 -17.08 13.26
CA TYR A 106 -7.42 -16.43 13.76
C TYR A 106 -8.51 -17.50 13.96
N THR A 107 -8.82 -17.76 15.22
CA THR A 107 -9.86 -18.72 15.60
C THR A 107 -11.15 -17.98 15.88
N GLN A 108 -12.27 -18.59 15.49
CA GLN A 108 -13.59 -18.13 15.90
C GLN A 108 -13.65 -18.21 17.44
N THR A 109 -13.86 -17.08 18.10
CA THR A 109 -13.71 -16.96 19.56
C THR A 109 -14.81 -16.07 20.12
N ASP A 110 -15.37 -16.47 21.25
CA ASP A 110 -16.18 -15.62 22.12
C ASP A 110 -15.26 -14.70 22.94
N ILE A 111 -15.43 -13.39 22.79
CA ILE A 111 -14.61 -12.39 23.49
C ILE A 111 -14.83 -12.42 25.01
N ASN A 112 -16.03 -12.76 25.48
CA ASN A 112 -16.34 -12.86 26.90
C ASN A 112 -15.52 -14.00 27.52
N MET A 113 -15.55 -15.19 26.90
CA MET A 113 -14.74 -16.34 27.32
C MET A 113 -13.23 -16.03 27.31
N LEU A 114 -12.75 -15.31 26.29
CA LEU A 114 -11.35 -14.92 26.18
C LEU A 114 -10.92 -13.99 27.31
N MET A 115 -11.77 -13.03 27.67
CA MET A 115 -11.58 -12.09 28.78
C MET A 115 -11.63 -12.79 30.15
N GLU A 116 -12.60 -13.67 30.37
CA GLU A 116 -12.69 -14.46 31.61
C GLU A 116 -11.44 -15.30 31.84
N THR A 117 -10.93 -15.91 30.77
CA THR A 117 -9.68 -16.69 30.80
C THR A 117 -8.50 -15.80 31.21
N TRP A 118 -8.37 -14.62 30.61
CA TRP A 118 -7.30 -13.68 30.96
C TRP A 118 -7.39 -13.20 32.41
N ILE A 119 -8.59 -12.82 32.88
CA ILE A 119 -8.82 -12.36 34.26
C ILE A 119 -8.45 -13.48 35.25
N SER A 120 -8.85 -14.72 34.95
CA SER A 120 -8.51 -15.89 35.77
C SER A 120 -6.99 -16.09 35.86
N MET A 121 -6.27 -15.93 34.74
CA MET A 121 -4.80 -15.99 34.74
C MET A 121 -4.15 -14.89 35.58
N ILE A 122 -4.66 -13.65 35.55
CA ILE A 122 -4.12 -12.55 36.36
C ILE A 122 -4.36 -12.76 37.85
N LYS A 123 -5.55 -13.24 38.23
CA LYS A 123 -5.90 -13.52 39.62
C LYS A 123 -5.02 -14.60 40.27
N LEU A 124 -4.31 -15.42 39.48
CA LEU A 124 -3.31 -16.36 40.02
C LEU A 124 -2.07 -15.65 40.58
N ASN A 125 -1.70 -14.50 40.01
CA ASN A 125 -0.45 -13.81 40.32
C ASN A 125 -0.64 -12.49 41.07
N HIS A 126 -1.87 -11.99 41.15
CA HIS A 126 -2.20 -10.71 41.74
C HIS A 126 -3.43 -10.79 42.65
N THR A 127 -3.47 -9.93 43.67
CA THR A 127 -4.55 -9.87 44.67
C THR A 127 -5.63 -8.85 44.34
N PHE A 128 -5.57 -8.18 43.19
CA PHE A 128 -6.54 -7.16 42.80
C PHE A 128 -7.89 -7.79 42.43
N ASP A 129 -8.96 -7.07 42.76
CA ASP A 129 -10.31 -7.45 42.39
C ASP A 129 -10.65 -6.90 41.00
N ILE A 130 -10.84 -7.80 40.03
CA ILE A 130 -11.16 -7.49 38.64
C ILE A 130 -12.48 -8.17 38.30
N HIS A 131 -13.43 -7.40 37.81
CA HIS A 131 -14.75 -7.85 37.38
C HIS A 131 -14.89 -7.70 35.87
N LEU A 132 -15.38 -8.75 35.21
CA LEU A 132 -15.75 -8.68 33.80
C LEU A 132 -17.17 -8.11 33.67
N VAL A 133 -17.34 -7.16 32.78
CA VAL A 133 -18.66 -6.72 32.32
C VAL A 133 -18.87 -7.33 30.94
N THR A 134 -19.77 -8.32 30.84
CA THR A 134 -20.05 -9.03 29.61
C THR A 134 -21.23 -8.41 28.85
N ASP A 135 -21.14 -8.48 27.53
CA ASP A 135 -22.25 -8.22 26.62
C ASP A 135 -22.48 -9.50 25.81
N MET A 136 -23.62 -10.16 26.07
CA MET A 136 -23.96 -11.43 25.44
C MET A 136 -24.47 -11.26 23.99
N ASP A 137 -24.76 -10.03 23.56
CA ASP A 137 -25.19 -9.74 22.20
C ASP A 137 -24.00 -9.62 21.24
N ILE A 138 -22.76 -9.59 21.76
CA ILE A 138 -21.55 -9.59 20.93
C ILE A 138 -21.37 -10.99 20.32
N PRO A 139 -21.44 -11.11 18.98
CA PRO A 139 -21.24 -12.40 18.33
C PRO A 139 -19.77 -12.82 18.39
N GLU A 140 -19.53 -14.12 18.31
CA GLU A 140 -18.18 -14.65 18.13
C GLU A 140 -17.53 -14.08 16.87
N PHE A 141 -16.23 -13.83 16.93
CA PHE A 141 -15.46 -13.36 15.78
C PHE A 141 -14.06 -13.98 15.72
N LYS A 142 -13.44 -13.90 14.54
CA LYS A 142 -12.10 -14.42 14.32
C LYS A 142 -11.06 -13.50 14.94
N ILE A 143 -10.31 -14.02 15.91
CA ILE A 143 -9.23 -13.30 16.60
C ILE A 143 -8.04 -14.22 16.83
N SER A 144 -6.83 -13.64 16.84
CA SER A 144 -5.63 -14.35 17.28
C SER A 144 -5.56 -14.27 18.80
N GLN A 145 -5.93 -15.37 19.48
CA GLN A 145 -5.93 -15.43 20.95
C GLN A 145 -4.53 -15.17 21.53
N ASN A 146 -3.48 -15.66 20.87
CA ASN A 146 -2.09 -15.42 21.28
C ASN A 146 -1.69 -13.95 21.21
N ASP A 147 -2.04 -13.28 20.10
CA ASP A 147 -1.75 -11.84 19.93
C ASP A 147 -2.53 -11.03 20.97
N PHE A 148 -3.79 -11.40 21.23
CA PHE A 148 -4.64 -10.80 22.25
C PHE A 148 -4.00 -10.88 23.65
N PHE A 149 -3.65 -12.09 24.13
CA PHE A 149 -3.03 -12.26 25.45
C PHE A 149 -1.69 -11.54 25.55
N THR A 150 -0.91 -11.48 24.46
CA THR A 150 0.36 -10.76 24.42
C THR A 150 0.16 -9.26 24.61
N ILE A 151 -0.85 -8.67 23.95
CA ILE A 151 -1.19 -7.25 24.11
C ILE A 151 -1.69 -6.98 25.52
N MET A 152 -2.62 -7.79 26.01
CA MET A 152 -3.19 -7.60 27.35
C MET A 152 -2.12 -7.67 28.45
N ARG A 153 -1.16 -8.61 28.35
CA ARG A 153 -0.04 -8.69 29.29
C ARG A 153 0.81 -7.40 29.25
N LYS A 154 1.21 -6.96 28.06
CA LYS A 154 1.99 -5.71 27.91
C LYS A 154 1.26 -4.50 28.46
N SER A 155 -0.04 -4.39 28.19
CA SER A 155 -0.87 -3.28 28.67
C SER A 155 -1.05 -3.25 30.18
N PHE A 156 -0.96 -4.40 30.85
CA PHE A 156 -1.16 -4.50 32.31
C PHE A 156 0.16 -4.44 33.10
N GLU A 157 1.28 -4.78 32.48
CA GLU A 157 2.64 -4.66 33.05
C GLU A 157 3.28 -3.28 32.79
N SER A 158 2.65 -2.41 31.97
CA SER A 158 3.09 -1.03 31.71
C SER A 158 2.57 -0.06 32.75
#